data_AF-A0A550D0L9-F1
#
_entry.id   AF-A0A550D0L9-F1
#
_cell.length_a   1.000
_cell.length_b   1.000
_cell.length_c   1.000
_cell.angle_alpha   90.00
_cell.angle_beta   90.00
_cell.angle_gamma   90.00
#
_symmetry.space_group_name_H-M   'P 1'
#
loop_
_entity.id
_entity.type
_entity.pdbx_description
1 polymer ?
#
loop_
_entity_poly.entity_id
_entity_poly.type
_entity_poly.pdbx_seq_one_letter_code
_entity_poly.pdbx_strand_id
1 'polypeptide(L)'
;MSLRTVSSTLRTITRRTTACLRQRPTLSAPALSQRPYARQYAYYAPRPPGIMPRLLYRNDGAPRSKKVGLVTALLALAGAGIVVMLMEGVYDLEVENSALLSLILLIRVDTYYSSIDFDDDNAILEHLHRILGALFEPESAPAIEAIIDALRNADPGLRRRALDIVRDSTHEIHQLLQRLDTDVEQDPAVDLILIAIDVQYAAHSVLQKIVDSEAMDVALRNIVETAVKHRPPPKEKEKAKDSEYELVA
;
A
#
# COMPACT_ATOMS: atom_id res chain seq x y z
N MET A 1 17.86 -10.23 49.13
CA MET A 1 16.59 -10.17 49.92
C MET A 1 15.55 -9.51 49.04
N SER A 2 14.31 -9.93 48.83
CA SER A 2 13.53 -11.13 49.14
C SER A 2 12.37 -11.08 48.13
N LEU A 3 12.15 -12.18 47.40
CA LEU A 3 10.95 -12.44 46.61
C LEU A 3 9.74 -12.65 47.55
N ARG A 4 8.56 -12.10 47.23
CA ARG A 4 7.24 -12.53 47.72
C ARG A 4 6.22 -12.22 46.61
N THR A 5 5.89 -13.13 45.69
CA THR A 5 4.84 -14.16 45.78
C THR A 5 3.64 -13.75 46.63
N VAL A 6 2.53 -13.43 45.96
CA VAL A 6 1.18 -13.49 46.55
C VAL A 6 0.37 -14.50 45.74
N SER A 7 0.00 -15.55 46.46
CA SER A 7 -0.77 -16.70 46.03
C SER A 7 -2.23 -16.54 46.47
N SER A 8 -3.10 -17.25 45.76
CA SER A 8 -4.38 -17.82 46.23
C SER A 8 -5.60 -16.90 46.34
N THR A 9 -6.69 -17.26 45.66
CA THR A 9 -7.71 -18.14 46.28
C THR A 9 -8.82 -18.49 45.28
N LEU A 10 -8.90 -19.77 44.95
CA LEU A 10 -10.08 -20.45 44.39
C LEU A 10 -11.16 -20.56 45.47
N ARG A 11 -12.42 -20.25 45.13
CA ARG A 11 -13.59 -20.73 45.90
C ARG A 11 -14.61 -21.38 44.97
N THR A 12 -14.59 -22.70 44.99
CA THR A 12 -15.62 -23.60 44.50
C THR A 12 -16.78 -23.62 45.50
N ILE A 13 -18.01 -23.40 45.03
CA ILE A 13 -19.22 -23.55 45.86
C ILE A 13 -19.96 -24.80 45.38
N THR A 14 -19.85 -25.86 46.16
CA THR A 14 -20.68 -27.06 46.11
C THR A 14 -21.71 -26.99 47.24
N ARG A 15 -23.00 -27.04 46.93
CA ARG A 15 -24.06 -27.37 47.90
C ARG A 15 -24.98 -28.45 47.32
N ARG A 16 -24.88 -29.64 47.93
CA ARG A 16 -25.89 -30.71 47.93
C ARG A 16 -26.74 -30.56 49.18
N THR A 17 -28.04 -30.81 49.06
CA THR A 17 -29.01 -31.35 50.07
C THR A 17 -30.41 -31.09 49.48
N THR A 18 -31.44 -31.94 49.52
CA THR A 18 -31.71 -33.23 50.18
C THR A 18 -32.96 -33.81 49.49
N ALA A 19 -33.08 -35.12 49.54
CA ALA A 19 -34.21 -35.89 49.05
C ALA A 19 -35.50 -35.59 49.84
N CYS A 20 -36.63 -35.51 49.13
CA CYS A 20 -37.97 -35.74 49.67
C CYS A 20 -38.67 -36.78 48.80
N LEU A 21 -38.80 -37.99 49.34
CA LEU A 21 -39.71 -39.04 48.88
C LEU A 21 -41.15 -38.60 49.15
N ARG A 22 -42.01 -38.59 48.12
CA ARG A 22 -43.46 -38.61 48.32
C ARG A 22 -44.14 -39.49 47.28
N GLN A 23 -44.99 -40.36 47.80
CA GLN A 23 -45.63 -41.50 47.16
C GLN A 23 -46.68 -41.10 46.12
N ARG A 24 -46.86 -42.00 45.14
CA ARG A 24 -47.97 -42.06 44.17
C ARG A 24 -49.32 -42.22 44.87
N PRO A 25 -50.37 -41.65 44.27
CA PRO A 25 -51.61 -42.39 44.03
C PRO A 25 -51.83 -42.63 42.53
N THR A 26 -52.49 -43.74 42.28
CA THR A 26 -52.84 -44.35 40.99
C THR A 26 -53.95 -43.62 40.24
N LEU A 27 -53.83 -43.70 38.91
CA LEU A 27 -54.91 -43.82 37.91
C LEU A 27 -55.97 -42.72 37.85
N SER A 28 -55.75 -41.81 36.92
CA SER A 28 -56.78 -41.36 35.97
C SER A 28 -56.07 -40.82 34.74
N ALA A 29 -56.17 -41.56 33.63
CA ALA A 29 -55.77 -41.08 32.32
C ALA A 29 -56.87 -40.15 31.77
N PRO A 30 -56.56 -38.89 31.44
CA PRO A 30 -57.28 -38.18 30.41
C PRO A 30 -56.52 -38.31 29.09
N ALA A 31 -57.29 -38.69 28.07
CA ALA A 31 -57.06 -38.59 26.65
C ALA A 31 -55.76 -37.89 26.20
N LEU A 32 -54.99 -38.64 25.41
CA LEU A 32 -54.10 -38.12 24.39
C LEU A 32 -54.84 -37.09 23.51
N SER A 33 -54.91 -35.83 23.94
CA SER A 33 -54.94 -34.73 22.98
C SER A 33 -53.51 -34.58 22.49
N GLN A 34 -53.20 -35.35 21.46
CA GLN A 34 -52.06 -35.10 20.59
C GLN A 34 -52.15 -33.61 20.20
N ARG A 35 -51.40 -32.74 20.88
CA ARG A 35 -51.04 -31.47 20.26
C ARG A 35 -50.14 -31.88 19.10
N PRO A 36 -50.53 -31.63 17.84
CA PRO A 36 -49.58 -31.68 16.77
C PRO A 36 -48.67 -30.47 17.00
N TYR A 37 -47.68 -30.61 17.87
CA TYR A 37 -46.42 -29.94 17.60
C TYR A 37 -45.88 -30.66 16.37
N ALA A 38 -46.41 -30.28 15.21
CA ALA A 38 -45.69 -30.42 13.97
C ALA A 38 -44.38 -29.66 14.23
N ARG A 39 -43.36 -30.37 14.74
CA ARG A 39 -41.99 -30.10 14.34
C ARG A 39 -42.03 -30.31 12.84
N GLN A 40 -42.39 -29.25 12.13
CA GLN A 40 -42.07 -29.11 10.72
C GLN A 40 -40.56 -29.27 10.69
N TYR A 41 -40.11 -30.49 10.39
CA TYR A 41 -38.75 -30.72 9.96
C TYR A 41 -38.68 -29.95 8.65
N ALA A 42 -38.30 -28.68 8.73
CA ALA A 42 -37.96 -27.89 7.57
C ALA A 42 -36.87 -28.71 6.86
N TYR A 43 -37.24 -29.28 5.72
CA TYR A 43 -36.36 -30.12 4.93
C TYR A 43 -35.34 -29.17 4.31
N TYR A 44 -34.21 -28.98 4.97
CA TYR A 44 -33.15 -28.14 4.46
C TYR A 44 -32.41 -28.92 3.37
N ALA A 45 -32.18 -28.26 2.23
CA ALA A 45 -31.33 -28.83 1.20
C ALA A 45 -29.94 -29.12 1.77
N PRO A 46 -29.28 -30.21 1.34
CA PRO A 46 -27.92 -30.52 1.78
C PRO A 46 -27.00 -29.33 1.48
N ARG A 47 -26.09 -29.02 2.41
CA ARG A 47 -25.20 -27.86 2.27
C ARG A 47 -24.41 -27.93 0.95
N PRO A 48 -24.26 -26.82 0.21
CA PRO A 48 -23.40 -26.79 -0.96
C PRO A 48 -21.93 -27.03 -0.55
N PRO A 49 -21.10 -27.63 -1.42
CA PRO A 49 -19.68 -27.82 -1.15
C PRO A 49 -18.96 -26.47 -1.04
N GLY A 50 -18.02 -26.36 -0.10
CA GLY A 50 -17.20 -25.15 0.09
C GLY A 50 -16.94 -24.81 1.55
N ILE A 51 -16.03 -23.86 1.78
CA ILE A 51 -15.64 -23.41 3.12
C ILE A 51 -16.71 -22.50 3.73
N MET A 52 -17.27 -21.57 2.93
CA MET A 52 -18.33 -20.66 3.38
C MET A 52 -19.61 -21.38 3.85
N PRO A 53 -20.14 -22.38 3.11
CA PRO A 53 -21.30 -23.14 3.56
C PRO A 53 -21.04 -23.94 4.86
N ARG A 54 -19.81 -24.41 5.10
CA ARG A 54 -19.43 -25.09 6.35
C ARG A 54 -19.42 -24.16 7.57
N LEU A 55 -19.12 -22.88 7.36
CA LEU A 55 -19.14 -21.87 8.42
C LEU A 55 -20.56 -21.44 8.78
N LEU A 56 -21.40 -21.21 7.77
CA LEU A 56 -22.75 -20.65 7.89
C LEU A 56 -23.83 -21.71 8.18
N TYR A 57 -23.66 -22.95 7.74
CA TYR A 57 -24.67 -24.02 7.86
C TYR A 57 -24.14 -25.22 8.66
N ARG A 58 -25.05 -25.95 9.32
CA ARG A 58 -24.72 -27.24 9.98
C ARG A 58 -24.54 -28.33 8.91
N ASN A 59 -24.04 -29.50 9.32
CA ASN A 59 -23.94 -30.66 8.41
C ASN A 59 -25.30 -31.02 7.78
N ASP A 60 -26.39 -30.76 8.49
CA ASP A 60 -27.77 -31.04 8.09
C ASP A 60 -28.39 -29.95 7.20
N GLY A 61 -27.61 -28.99 6.70
CA GLY A 61 -28.09 -27.89 5.85
C GLY A 61 -28.86 -26.77 6.59
N ALA A 62 -29.28 -27.01 7.84
CA ALA A 62 -29.92 -25.98 8.65
C ALA A 62 -28.96 -24.80 8.93
N PRO A 63 -29.44 -23.54 8.88
CA PRO A 63 -28.61 -22.37 9.19
C PRO A 63 -28.11 -22.46 10.64
N ARG A 64 -26.83 -22.14 10.87
CA ARG A 64 -26.32 -21.96 12.23
C ARG A 64 -27.02 -20.78 12.89
N SER A 65 -27.03 -20.74 14.22
CA SER A 65 -27.76 -19.72 14.98
C SER A 65 -27.42 -18.30 14.50
N LYS A 66 -28.40 -17.39 14.52
CA LYS A 66 -28.22 -15.98 14.10
C LYS A 66 -27.00 -15.31 14.76
N LYS A 67 -26.67 -15.70 15.99
CA LYS A 67 -25.49 -15.22 16.73
C LYS A 67 -24.18 -15.65 16.07
N VAL A 68 -24.09 -16.88 15.58
CA VAL A 68 -22.88 -17.39 14.91
C VAL A 68 -22.71 -16.69 13.56
N GLY A 69 -23.78 -16.51 12.79
CA GLY A 69 -23.75 -15.76 11.53
C GLY A 69 -23.29 -14.31 11.72
N LEU A 70 -23.80 -13.63 12.75
CA LEU A 70 -23.38 -12.28 13.11
C LEU A 70 -21.90 -12.22 13.52
N VAL A 71 -21.42 -13.16 14.35
CA VAL A 71 -20.00 -13.24 14.72
C VAL A 71 -19.11 -13.49 13.51
N THR A 72 -19.49 -14.40 12.60
CA THR A 72 -18.71 -14.64 11.38
C THR A 72 -18.69 -13.43 10.45
N ALA A 73 -19.80 -12.70 10.33
CA ALA A 73 -19.86 -11.48 9.53
C ALA A 73 -19.00 -10.36 10.12
N LEU A 74 -19.06 -10.15 11.45
CA LEU A 74 -18.20 -9.18 12.14
C LEU A 74 -16.72 -9.54 12.00
N LEU A 75 -16.38 -10.83 12.11
CA LEU A 75 -15.00 -11.28 11.92
C LEU A 75 -14.52 -11.08 10.48
N ALA A 76 -15.38 -11.32 9.49
CA ALA A 76 -15.07 -11.06 8.08
C ALA A 76 -14.87 -9.56 7.81
N LEU A 77 -15.72 -8.70 8.36
CA LEU A 77 -15.58 -7.25 8.25
C LEU A 77 -14.31 -6.73 8.95
N ALA A 78 -14.02 -7.23 10.15
CA ALA A 78 -12.78 -6.89 10.86
C ALA A 78 -11.55 -7.36 10.06
N GLY A 79 -11.59 -8.57 9.50
CA GLY A 79 -10.53 -9.09 8.62
C GLY A 79 -10.34 -8.24 7.37
N ALA A 80 -11.43 -7.85 6.70
CA ALA A 80 -11.36 -6.96 5.55
C ALA A 80 -10.78 -5.58 5.91
N GLY A 81 -11.15 -5.02 7.07
CA GLY A 81 -10.59 -3.76 7.58
C GLY A 81 -9.08 -3.85 7.84
N ILE A 82 -8.62 -4.95 8.44
CA ILE A 82 -7.19 -5.20 8.66
C ILE A 82 -6.44 -5.28 7.31
N VAL A 83 -7.00 -5.97 6.32
CA VAL A 83 -6.38 -6.06 4.99
C VAL A 83 -6.27 -4.68 4.33
N VAL A 84 -7.29 -3.82 4.43
CA VAL A 84 -7.22 -2.44 3.90
C VAL A 84 -6.12 -1.65 4.59
N MET A 85 -6.03 -1.69 5.93
CA MET A 85 -4.96 -0.99 6.65
C MET A 85 -3.56 -1.53 6.33
N LEU A 86 -3.42 -2.85 6.13
CA LEU A 86 -2.16 -3.43 5.69
C LEU A 86 -1.79 -2.99 4.27
N MET A 87 -2.76 -2.87 3.36
CA MET A 87 -2.51 -2.38 2.00
C MET A 87 -2.06 -0.91 2.01
N GLU A 88 -2.67 -0.06 2.84
CA GLU A 88 -2.21 1.32 3.03
C GLU A 88 -0.79 1.37 3.59
N GLY A 89 -0.49 0.58 4.63
CA GLY A 89 0.87 0.52 5.18
C GLY A 89 1.93 -0.02 4.23
N VAL A 90 1.58 -0.99 3.36
CA VAL A 90 2.50 -1.48 2.31
C VAL A 90 2.76 -0.37 1.28
N TYR A 91 1.75 0.40 0.92
CA TYR A 91 1.90 1.50 -0.04
C TYR A 91 2.84 2.59 0.51
N ASP A 92 2.67 3.00 1.77
CA ASP A 92 3.53 3.99 2.41
C ASP A 92 4.99 3.50 2.44
N LEU A 93 5.21 2.22 2.78
CA LEU A 93 6.54 1.61 2.76
C LEU A 93 7.14 1.53 1.34
N GLU A 94 6.34 1.25 0.32
CA GLU A 94 6.81 1.27 -1.08
C GLU A 94 7.27 2.67 -1.50
N VAL A 95 6.52 3.70 -1.12
CA VAL A 95 6.89 5.10 -1.41
C VAL A 95 8.19 5.47 -0.70
N GLU A 96 8.32 5.20 0.60
CA GLU A 96 9.54 5.47 1.37
C GLU A 96 10.74 4.71 0.80
N ASN A 97 10.56 3.43 0.47
CA ASN A 97 11.63 2.60 -0.10
C ASN A 97 12.04 3.10 -1.49
N SER A 98 11.09 3.57 -2.31
CA SER A 98 11.40 4.19 -3.60
C SER A 98 12.21 5.48 -3.46
N ALA A 99 11.89 6.32 -2.46
CA ALA A 99 12.62 7.54 -2.17
C ALA A 99 14.06 7.22 -1.74
N LEU A 100 14.24 6.29 -0.80
CA LEU A 100 15.56 5.86 -0.34
C LEU A 100 16.40 5.24 -1.46
N LEU A 101 15.80 4.42 -2.32
CA LEU A 101 16.50 3.83 -3.45
C LEU A 101 16.94 4.91 -4.45
N SER A 102 16.09 5.88 -4.75
CA SER A 102 16.45 7.02 -5.60
C SER A 102 17.58 7.85 -4.99
N LEU A 103 17.58 8.06 -3.67
CA LEU A 103 18.67 8.74 -2.96
C LEU A 103 20.00 7.98 -3.11
N ILE A 104 20.00 6.66 -2.89
CA ILE A 104 21.21 5.83 -3.05
C ILE A 104 21.75 5.91 -4.48
N LEU A 105 20.85 5.84 -5.48
CA LEU A 105 21.24 5.97 -6.88
C LEU A 105 21.78 7.37 -7.19
N LEU A 106 21.19 8.43 -6.64
CA LEU A 106 21.67 9.80 -6.81
C LEU A 106 23.03 10.03 -6.13
N ILE A 107 23.25 9.50 -4.92
CA ILE A 107 24.58 9.50 -4.28
C ILE A 107 25.61 8.81 -5.19
N ARG A 108 25.23 7.67 -5.79
CA ARG A 108 26.11 6.97 -6.74
C ARG A 108 26.41 7.81 -7.97
N VAL A 109 25.43 8.51 -8.53
CA VAL A 109 25.64 9.42 -9.67
C VAL A 109 26.53 10.60 -9.27
N ASP A 110 26.37 11.13 -8.07
CA ASP A 110 27.13 12.24 -7.52
C ASP A 110 28.62 11.92 -7.28
N THR A 111 28.98 10.65 -7.08
CA THR A 111 30.40 10.25 -7.01
C THR A 111 31.20 10.63 -8.26
N TYR A 112 30.54 10.82 -9.40
CA TYR A 112 31.17 11.25 -10.65
C TYR A 112 31.19 12.78 -10.82
N TYR A 113 30.53 13.55 -9.94
CA TYR A 113 30.34 15.00 -10.10
C TYR A 113 31.64 15.76 -10.36
N SER A 114 32.69 15.48 -9.56
CA SER A 114 34.00 16.15 -9.68
C SER A 114 34.77 15.81 -10.96
N SER A 115 34.36 14.76 -11.69
CA SER A 115 35.00 14.32 -12.94
C SER A 115 34.30 14.83 -14.19
N ILE A 116 33.17 15.51 -14.04
CA ILE A 116 32.38 16.02 -15.16
C ILE A 116 32.98 17.33 -15.64
N ASP A 117 33.20 17.41 -16.95
CA ASP A 117 33.52 18.68 -17.60
C ASP A 117 32.21 19.44 -17.89
N PHE A 118 31.91 20.46 -17.08
CA PHE A 118 30.73 21.29 -17.28
C PHE A 118 30.86 22.26 -18.46
N ASP A 119 32.01 22.31 -19.14
CA ASP A 119 32.16 23.05 -20.39
C ASP A 119 31.74 22.21 -21.62
N ASP A 120 31.65 20.88 -21.50
CA ASP A 120 31.18 19.99 -22.57
C ASP A 120 29.67 19.72 -22.49
N ASP A 121 28.92 20.22 -23.48
CA ASP A 121 27.49 19.98 -23.67
C ASP A 121 27.12 18.48 -23.58
N ASN A 122 27.96 17.59 -24.14
CA ASN A 122 27.66 16.15 -24.15
C ASN A 122 27.86 15.51 -22.77
N ALA A 123 28.86 15.96 -22.01
CA ALA A 123 29.11 15.47 -20.66
C ALA A 123 27.94 15.83 -19.72
N ILE A 124 27.36 17.02 -19.88
CA ILE A 124 26.17 17.47 -19.12
C ILE A 124 24.94 16.62 -19.48
N LEU A 125 24.70 16.36 -20.77
CA LEU A 125 23.57 15.52 -21.20
C LEU A 125 23.71 14.07 -20.73
N GLU A 126 24.92 13.53 -20.77
CA GLU A 126 25.22 12.20 -20.24
C GLU A 126 25.00 12.15 -18.72
N HIS A 127 25.36 13.23 -18.01
CA HIS A 127 25.08 13.31 -16.58
C HIS A 127 23.58 13.41 -16.29
N LEU A 128 22.84 14.21 -17.06
CA LEU A 128 21.38 14.29 -16.99
C LEU A 128 20.76 12.91 -17.20
N HIS A 129 21.21 12.16 -18.21
CA HIS A 129 20.75 10.80 -18.46
C HIS A 129 20.91 9.90 -17.22
N ARG A 130 22.04 10.02 -16.50
CA ARG A 130 22.27 9.27 -15.25
C ARG A 130 21.37 9.72 -14.10
N ILE A 131 21.14 11.01 -13.94
CA ILE A 131 20.21 11.56 -12.94
C ILE A 131 18.80 11.04 -13.21
N LEU A 132 18.33 11.11 -14.45
CA LEU A 132 17.00 10.64 -14.83
C LEU A 132 16.90 9.11 -14.68
N GLY A 133 17.93 8.36 -15.06
CA GLY A 133 17.99 6.91 -14.85
C GLY A 133 18.03 6.48 -13.38
N ALA A 134 18.50 7.36 -12.48
CA ALA A 134 18.42 7.15 -11.04
C ALA A 134 17.02 7.45 -10.47
N LEU A 135 16.27 8.31 -11.13
CA LEU A 135 14.98 8.82 -10.68
C LEU A 135 13.79 7.97 -11.16
N PHE A 136 13.88 7.43 -12.36
CA PHE A 136 12.80 6.68 -13.00
C PHE A 136 13.10 5.20 -13.09
N GLU A 137 12.04 4.42 -13.18
CA GLU A 137 12.11 2.99 -13.40
C GLU A 137 12.70 2.68 -14.79
N PRO A 138 13.32 1.49 -14.96
CA PRO A 138 13.91 1.07 -16.24
C PRO A 138 12.93 1.09 -17.42
N GLU A 139 11.63 0.93 -17.16
CA GLU A 139 10.57 1.00 -18.17
C GLU A 139 10.48 2.39 -18.83
N SER A 140 10.94 3.44 -18.14
CA SER A 140 10.96 4.82 -18.64
C SER A 140 12.23 5.15 -19.45
N ALA A 141 13.19 4.23 -19.57
CA ALA A 141 14.44 4.45 -20.31
C ALA A 141 14.23 4.98 -21.74
N PRO A 142 13.27 4.48 -22.55
CA PRO A 142 13.05 5.01 -23.90
C PRO A 142 12.58 6.47 -23.91
N ALA A 143 11.82 6.88 -22.88
CA ALA A 143 11.35 8.25 -22.76
C ALA A 143 12.51 9.18 -22.33
N ILE A 144 13.40 8.70 -21.47
CA ILE A 144 14.62 9.43 -21.08
C ILE A 144 15.52 9.62 -22.30
N GLU A 145 15.78 8.57 -23.07
CA GLU A 145 16.58 8.64 -24.29
C GLU A 145 15.99 9.66 -25.27
N ALA A 146 14.67 9.63 -25.47
CA ALA A 146 13.98 10.59 -26.33
C ALA A 146 14.14 12.05 -25.85
N ILE A 147 14.14 12.30 -24.54
CA ILE A 147 14.39 13.64 -23.98
C ILE A 147 15.83 14.09 -24.26
N ILE A 148 16.81 13.21 -24.02
CA ILE A 148 18.22 13.53 -24.24
C ILE A 148 18.50 13.80 -25.73
N ASP A 149 17.97 12.96 -26.62
CA ASP A 149 18.12 13.14 -28.06
C ASP A 149 17.44 14.42 -28.56
N ALA A 150 16.29 14.76 -28.00
CA ALA A 150 15.60 15.98 -28.36
C ALA A 150 16.36 17.23 -27.88
N LEU A 151 16.98 17.20 -26.69
CA LEU A 151 17.88 18.27 -26.22
C LEU A 151 19.16 18.38 -27.06
N ARG A 152 19.72 17.24 -27.50
CA ARG A 152 20.92 17.22 -28.35
C ARG A 152 20.66 17.88 -29.72
N ASN A 153 19.49 17.63 -30.29
CA ASN A 153 19.06 18.14 -31.60
C ASN A 153 18.33 19.49 -31.55
N ALA A 154 18.11 20.03 -30.35
CA ALA A 154 17.45 21.31 -30.16
C ALA A 154 18.25 22.49 -30.75
N ASP A 155 17.56 23.60 -31.00
CA ASP A 155 18.20 24.85 -31.43
C ASP A 155 19.31 25.26 -30.44
N PRO A 156 20.43 25.83 -30.91
CA PRO A 156 21.59 26.13 -30.05
C PRO A 156 21.28 27.04 -28.86
N GLY A 157 20.34 27.99 -29.03
CA GLY A 157 19.90 28.87 -27.94
C GLY A 157 19.05 28.13 -26.90
N LEU A 158 18.23 27.18 -27.35
CA LEU A 158 17.39 26.29 -26.55
C LEU A 158 18.24 25.34 -25.72
N ARG A 159 19.19 24.69 -26.40
CA ARG A 159 20.11 23.74 -25.82
C ARG A 159 20.93 24.38 -24.72
N ARG A 160 21.49 25.58 -24.95
CA ARG A 160 22.25 26.32 -23.91
C ARG A 160 21.40 26.58 -22.66
N ARG A 161 20.17 27.09 -22.81
CA ARG A 161 19.29 27.33 -21.66
C ARG A 161 18.96 26.05 -20.90
N ALA A 162 18.67 24.96 -21.61
CA ALA A 162 18.40 23.67 -20.98
C ALA A 162 19.63 23.14 -20.24
N LEU A 163 20.83 23.24 -20.84
CA LEU A 163 22.08 22.84 -20.21
C LEU A 163 22.41 23.69 -18.98
N ASP A 164 22.13 24.99 -19.02
CA ASP A 164 22.29 25.87 -17.85
C ASP A 164 21.36 25.45 -16.70
N ILE A 165 20.09 25.12 -17.00
CA ILE A 165 19.16 24.57 -16.01
C ILE A 165 19.69 23.26 -15.42
N VAL A 166 20.25 22.38 -16.26
CA VAL A 166 20.84 21.11 -15.81
C VAL A 166 22.05 21.37 -14.92
N ARG A 167 22.95 22.29 -15.30
CA ARG A 167 24.12 22.68 -14.49
C ARG A 167 23.70 23.17 -13.11
N ASP A 168 22.78 24.13 -13.07
CA ASP A 168 22.29 24.73 -11.83
C ASP A 168 21.63 23.68 -10.93
N SER A 169 20.79 22.83 -11.51
CA SER A 169 20.08 21.80 -10.75
C SER A 169 21.00 20.67 -10.30
N THR A 170 22.02 20.32 -11.10
CA THR A 170 23.04 19.35 -10.70
C THR A 170 23.85 19.88 -9.52
N HIS A 171 24.20 21.17 -9.55
CA HIS A 171 24.88 21.82 -8.43
C HIS A 171 24.02 21.86 -7.17
N GLU A 172 22.72 22.13 -7.31
CA GLU A 172 21.74 22.08 -6.21
C GLU A 172 21.67 20.68 -5.58
N ILE A 173 21.57 19.62 -6.40
CA ILE A 173 21.57 18.22 -5.93
C ILE A 173 22.88 17.91 -5.20
N HIS A 174 24.02 18.26 -5.78
CA HIS A 174 25.33 18.03 -5.17
C HIS A 174 25.44 18.72 -3.79
N GLN A 175 24.98 19.96 -3.67
CA GLN A 175 24.96 20.66 -2.38
C GLN A 175 24.06 19.99 -1.35
N LEU A 176 22.88 19.48 -1.75
CA LEU A 176 21.99 18.74 -0.85
C LEU A 176 22.64 17.45 -0.37
N LEU A 177 23.33 16.73 -1.25
CA LEU A 177 24.04 15.50 -0.90
C LEU A 177 25.25 15.74 0.01
N GLN A 178 26.00 16.83 -0.20
CA GLN A 178 27.07 17.23 0.71
C GLN A 178 26.56 17.61 2.11
N ARG A 179 25.42 18.30 2.17
CA ARG A 179 24.76 18.63 3.44
C ARG A 179 24.31 17.36 4.15
N LEU A 180 23.69 16.43 3.42
CA LEU A 180 23.31 15.12 3.94
C LEU A 180 24.51 14.38 4.55
N ASP A 181 25.65 14.33 3.84
CA ASP A 181 26.86 13.67 4.34
C ASP A 181 27.33 14.31 5.66
N THR A 182 27.35 15.65 5.70
CA THR A 182 27.70 16.42 6.90
C THR A 182 26.72 16.19 8.06
N ASP A 183 25.42 16.13 7.77
CA ASP A 183 24.37 15.96 8.76
C ASP A 183 24.38 14.53 9.35
N VAL A 184 24.63 13.51 8.52
CA VAL A 184 24.77 12.11 8.95
C VAL A 184 26.02 11.91 9.80
N GLU A 185 27.12 12.59 9.49
CA GLU A 185 28.33 12.58 10.33
C GLU A 185 28.07 13.19 11.72
N GLN A 186 27.24 14.24 11.80
CA GLN A 186 26.93 14.94 13.05
C GLN A 186 25.87 14.22 13.89
N ASP A 187 24.85 13.67 13.24
CA ASP A 187 23.76 12.94 13.88
C ASP A 187 23.34 11.71 13.04
N PRO A 188 23.70 10.49 13.46
CA PRO A 188 23.31 9.28 12.74
C PRO A 188 21.82 8.96 12.86
N ALA A 189 21.06 9.69 13.69
CA ALA A 189 19.60 9.54 13.82
C ALA A 189 18.80 10.45 12.88
N VAL A 190 19.47 11.14 11.95
CA VAL A 190 18.82 11.96 10.92
C VAL A 190 17.80 11.13 10.13
N ASP A 191 16.61 11.70 9.94
CA ASP A 191 15.55 11.09 9.15
C ASP A 191 15.89 11.16 7.65
N LEU A 192 16.53 10.09 7.17
CA LEU A 192 16.95 9.94 5.78
C LEU A 192 15.78 9.98 4.80
N ILE A 193 14.55 9.67 5.23
CA ILE A 193 13.39 9.66 4.36
C ILE A 193 13.02 11.08 3.95
N LEU A 194 13.03 12.02 4.90
CA LEU A 194 12.74 13.43 4.61
C LEU A 194 13.75 14.02 3.62
N ILE A 195 15.03 13.75 3.82
CA ILE A 195 16.08 14.24 2.93
C ILE A 195 16.02 13.53 1.57
N ALA A 196 15.73 12.23 1.53
CA ALA A 196 15.51 11.51 0.28
C ALA A 196 14.39 12.14 -0.54
N ILE A 197 13.30 12.55 0.10
CA ILE A 197 12.19 13.25 -0.56
C ILE A 197 12.64 14.61 -1.11
N ASP A 198 13.39 15.40 -0.33
CA ASP A 198 13.90 16.71 -0.77
C ASP A 198 14.85 16.59 -1.97
N VAL A 199 15.79 15.64 -1.92
CA VAL A 199 16.72 15.35 -3.02
C VAL A 199 15.97 14.85 -4.25
N GLN A 200 14.99 13.96 -4.06
CA GLN A 200 14.14 13.46 -5.14
C GLN A 200 13.30 14.59 -5.76
N TYR A 201 12.81 15.54 -4.97
CA TYR A 201 12.09 16.72 -5.45
C TYR A 201 12.99 17.65 -6.25
N ALA A 202 14.22 17.92 -5.77
CA ALA A 202 15.21 18.69 -6.51
C ALA A 202 15.54 18.03 -7.86
N ALA A 203 15.71 16.71 -7.89
CA ALA A 203 15.93 15.95 -9.12
C ALA A 203 14.73 15.99 -10.09
N HIS A 204 13.50 15.89 -9.59
CA HIS A 204 12.30 16.07 -10.41
C HIS A 204 12.16 17.49 -10.94
N SER A 205 12.60 18.48 -10.16
CA SER A 205 12.51 19.89 -10.55
C SER A 205 13.34 20.18 -11.81
N VAL A 206 14.39 19.39 -12.09
CA VAL A 206 15.20 19.54 -13.31
C VAL A 206 14.32 19.37 -14.55
N LEU A 207 13.52 18.30 -14.58
CA LEU A 207 12.58 18.06 -15.68
C LEU A 207 11.51 19.13 -15.76
N GLN A 208 10.94 19.55 -14.62
CA GLN A 208 9.94 20.61 -14.62
C GLN A 208 10.51 21.93 -15.13
N LYS A 209 11.70 22.34 -14.69
CA LYS A 209 12.38 23.55 -15.17
C LYS A 209 12.70 23.46 -16.67
N ILE A 210 13.07 22.29 -17.18
CA ILE A 210 13.26 22.07 -18.63
C ILE A 210 11.94 22.18 -19.40
N VAL A 211 10.84 21.65 -18.85
CA VAL A 211 9.48 21.69 -19.44
C VAL A 211 8.86 23.09 -19.41
N ASP A 212 9.02 23.80 -18.31
CA ASP A 212 8.43 25.12 -18.06
C ASP A 212 9.23 26.24 -18.70
N SER A 213 10.50 25.97 -19.04
CA SER A 213 11.25 26.85 -19.92
C SER A 213 10.50 26.98 -21.25
N GLU A 214 10.46 28.18 -21.83
CA GLU A 214 10.08 28.41 -23.24
C GLU A 214 10.93 27.58 -24.22
N ALA A 215 11.88 26.81 -23.69
CA ALA A 215 12.83 25.94 -24.36
C ALA A 215 12.26 24.61 -24.89
N MET A 216 10.95 24.33 -24.79
CA MET A 216 10.42 23.04 -25.24
C MET A 216 9.42 23.14 -26.39
N ASP A 217 9.74 22.46 -27.49
CA ASP A 217 8.81 22.19 -28.59
C ASP A 217 7.65 21.30 -28.09
N VAL A 218 6.46 21.44 -28.68
CA VAL A 218 5.23 20.73 -28.27
C VAL A 218 5.43 19.21 -28.25
N ALA A 219 6.30 18.69 -29.12
CA ALA A 219 6.65 17.27 -29.19
C ALA A 219 7.42 16.78 -27.94
N LEU A 220 8.40 17.55 -27.47
CA LEU A 220 9.15 17.28 -26.25
C LEU A 220 8.22 17.33 -25.02
N ARG A 221 7.22 18.23 -25.04
CA ARG A 221 6.26 18.38 -23.93
C ARG A 221 5.42 17.13 -23.75
N ASN A 222 4.97 16.55 -24.86
CA ASN A 222 4.21 15.30 -24.83
C ASN A 222 5.08 14.11 -24.38
N ILE A 223 6.36 14.06 -24.75
CA ILE A 223 7.31 13.01 -24.33
C ILE A 223 7.63 13.12 -22.84
N VAL A 224 7.92 14.32 -22.34
CA VAL A 224 8.18 14.54 -20.91
C VAL A 224 6.92 14.32 -20.08
N GLU A 225 5.75 14.75 -20.54
CA GLU A 225 4.48 14.43 -19.87
C GLU A 225 4.21 12.93 -19.83
N THR A 226 4.58 12.17 -20.86
CA THR A 226 4.46 10.70 -20.82
C THR A 226 5.46 10.08 -19.86
N ALA A 227 6.72 10.54 -19.85
CA ALA A 227 7.74 10.10 -18.90
C ALA A 227 7.35 10.41 -17.44
N VAL A 228 6.85 11.62 -17.18
CA VAL A 228 6.37 12.06 -15.86
C VAL A 228 5.09 11.32 -15.46
N LYS A 229 4.20 10.99 -16.40
CA LYS A 229 3.02 10.13 -16.17
C LYS A 229 3.35 8.67 -15.92
N HIS A 230 4.53 8.18 -16.33
CA HIS A 230 4.98 6.81 -16.02
C HIS A 230 5.52 6.68 -14.59
N ARG A 231 5.55 7.77 -13.81
CA ARG A 231 5.46 7.65 -12.36
C ARG A 231 4.04 7.14 -12.04
N PRO A 232 3.87 5.96 -11.40
CA PRO A 232 2.54 5.47 -11.10
C PRO A 232 1.81 6.55 -10.28
N PRO A 233 0.64 7.04 -10.74
CA PRO A 233 -0.16 7.89 -9.88
C PRO A 233 -0.56 7.07 -8.65
N PRO A 234 -0.74 7.68 -7.46
CA PRO A 234 -1.56 7.05 -6.43
C PRO A 234 -2.88 6.71 -7.13
N LYS A 235 -3.18 5.40 -7.26
CA LYS A 235 -4.35 4.94 -8.02
C LYS A 235 -5.58 5.64 -7.48
N GLU A 236 -6.01 6.70 -8.16
CA GLU A 236 -7.28 7.34 -7.89
C GLU A 236 -8.34 6.29 -8.09
N LYS A 237 -9.15 6.11 -7.03
CA LYS A 237 -10.19 5.10 -6.91
C LYS A 237 -11.03 5.10 -8.18
N GLU A 238 -10.77 4.13 -9.04
CA GLU A 238 -11.63 3.83 -10.18
C GLU A 238 -12.97 3.43 -9.56
N LYS A 239 -13.94 4.35 -9.62
CA LYS A 239 -15.32 4.07 -9.23
C LYS A 239 -15.77 2.91 -10.09
N ALA A 240 -15.88 1.74 -9.47
CA ALA A 240 -16.54 0.58 -10.02
C ALA A 240 -17.89 1.03 -10.57
N LYS A 241 -18.02 1.10 -11.90
CA LYS A 241 -19.30 1.19 -12.56
C LYS A 241 -19.99 -0.15 -12.33
N ASP A 242 -21.16 -0.06 -11.72
CA ASP A 242 -22.12 -1.14 -11.54
C ASP A 242 -22.30 -1.94 -12.84
N SER A 243 -21.82 -3.18 -12.87
CA SER A 243 -22.28 -4.14 -13.86
C SER A 243 -23.56 -4.80 -13.32
N GLU A 244 -24.69 -4.29 -13.80
CA GLU A 244 -25.97 -5.01 -13.84
C GLU A 244 -25.76 -6.41 -14.41
N TYR A 245 -25.96 -7.43 -13.58
CA TYR A 245 -26.18 -8.79 -14.06
C TYR A 245 -27.68 -8.98 -14.25
N GLU A 246 -28.14 -8.96 -15.50
CA GLU A 246 -29.42 -9.52 -15.88
C GLU A 246 -29.42 -11.03 -15.58
N LEU A 247 -30.27 -11.45 -14.65
CA LEU A 247 -30.62 -12.84 -14.41
C LEU A 247 -31.56 -13.29 -15.54
N VAL A 248 -31.05 -14.06 -16.49
CA VAL A 248 -31.89 -14.86 -17.39
C VAL A 248 -32.40 -16.07 -16.60
N ALA A 249 -33.73 -16.12 -16.48
CA ALA A 249 -34.51 -17.21 -15.89
C ALA A 249 -34.55 -18.46 -16.78
#